data_AF-A0A7X4VZQ2-F1
#
_entry.id   AF-A0A7X4VZQ2-F1
#
_cell.length_a   1.000
_cell.length_b   1.000
_cell.length_c   1.000
_cell.angle_alpha   90.00
_cell.angle_beta   90.00
_cell.angle_gamma   90.00
#
_symmetry.space_group_name_H-M   'P 1'
#
loop_
_entity.id
_entity.type
_entity.pdbx_description
1 polymer ?
#
loop_
_entity_poly.entity_id
_entity_poly.type
_entity_poly.pdbx_seq_one_letter_code
_entity_poly.pdbx_strand_id
1 'polypeptide(L)'
;MNPHATIFNPSDHASSLSVVGVDVTVLISKDQANGREITLQRGDEGVGPPPHSHPWDESFYVLKGAVHFSAGDQSALCETGTLVHVPAGAVHAFHFAEGGGEMLEITEQGQAVEMFRAVNARVPPGSPDLPTLLEVLDQHGVTVHGPEEA
;
A
#
# COMPACT_ATOMS: atom_id res chain seq x y z
N MET A 1 7.17 19.24 26.56
CA MET A 1 5.74 18.85 26.50
C MET A 1 5.64 17.40 26.95
N ASN A 2 4.64 17.05 27.75
CA ASN A 2 4.42 15.64 28.13
C ASN A 2 3.88 14.89 26.90
N PRO A 3 4.34 13.66 26.65
CA PRO A 3 3.76 12.85 25.59
C PRO A 3 2.30 12.52 25.95
N HIS A 4 1.39 12.72 24.99
CA HIS A 4 -0.01 12.34 25.10
C HIS A 4 -0.32 11.26 24.07
N ALA A 5 -1.09 10.25 24.48
CA ALA A 5 -1.61 9.26 23.56
C ALA A 5 -2.76 9.86 22.73
N THR A 6 -2.83 9.49 21.46
CA THR A 6 -3.94 9.83 20.56
C THR A 6 -4.72 8.57 20.25
N ILE A 7 -6.04 8.63 20.34
CA ILE A 7 -6.96 7.55 19.95
C ILE A 7 -7.62 7.97 18.65
N PHE A 8 -7.59 7.09 17.65
CA PHE A 8 -8.26 7.29 16.36
C PHE A 8 -9.42 6.30 16.26
N ASN A 9 -10.63 6.81 16.17
CA ASN A 9 -11.84 6.02 15.96
C ASN A 9 -12.11 5.88 14.47
N PRO A 10 -12.87 4.85 14.04
CA PRO A 10 -13.27 4.69 12.64
C PRO A 10 -13.91 5.94 12.03
N SER A 11 -14.67 6.71 12.82
CA SER A 11 -15.31 7.96 12.40
C SER A 11 -14.34 9.12 12.16
N ASP A 12 -13.11 9.02 12.63
CA ASP A 12 -12.09 10.08 12.53
C ASP A 12 -11.34 9.99 11.19
N HIS A 13 -11.45 8.87 10.47
CA HIS A 13 -10.79 8.67 9.19
C HIS A 13 -11.57 9.31 8.05
N ALA A 14 -10.84 9.94 7.13
CA ALA A 14 -11.40 10.37 5.85
C ALA A 14 -11.83 9.14 5.02
N SER A 15 -12.61 9.39 3.98
CA SER A 15 -12.92 8.36 2.98
C SER A 15 -11.65 7.73 2.42
N SER A 16 -11.74 6.44 2.05
CA SER A 16 -10.63 5.72 1.42
C SER A 16 -10.17 6.43 0.15
N LEU A 17 -8.87 6.34 -0.09
CA LEU A 17 -8.23 6.66 -1.35
C LEU A 17 -8.33 5.42 -2.26
N SER A 18 -8.67 5.61 -3.54
CA SER A 18 -8.59 4.53 -4.53
C SER A 18 -7.21 4.55 -5.17
N VAL A 19 -6.44 3.49 -4.95
CA VAL A 19 -5.06 3.37 -5.43
C VAL A 19 -4.95 2.07 -6.23
N VAL A 20 -5.01 2.17 -7.55
CA VAL A 20 -4.94 1.01 -8.47
C VAL A 20 -5.99 -0.07 -8.10
N GLY A 21 -7.19 0.38 -7.71
CA GLY A 21 -8.29 -0.50 -7.28
C GLY A 21 -8.26 -0.91 -5.80
N VAL A 22 -7.16 -0.69 -5.08
CA VAL A 22 -7.08 -0.90 -3.63
C VAL A 22 -7.72 0.29 -2.92
N ASP A 23 -8.60 0.01 -1.96
CA ASP A 23 -9.16 1.00 -1.04
C ASP A 23 -8.19 1.21 0.13
N VAL A 24 -7.57 2.38 0.20
CA VAL A 24 -6.57 2.75 1.21
C VAL A 24 -7.16 3.78 2.18
N THR A 25 -7.41 3.37 3.42
CA THR A 25 -7.79 4.29 4.51
C THR A 25 -6.56 4.68 5.32
N VAL A 26 -6.26 5.98 5.39
CA VAL A 26 -5.14 6.49 6.20
C VAL A 26 -5.53 6.48 7.68
N LEU A 27 -4.83 5.67 8.49
CA LEU A 27 -5.04 5.60 9.95
C LEU A 27 -4.09 6.55 10.69
N ILE A 28 -2.83 6.62 10.25
CA ILE A 28 -1.79 7.52 10.75
C ILE A 28 -1.07 8.15 9.55
N SER A 29 -0.97 9.48 9.52
CA SER A 29 -0.13 10.21 8.57
C SER A 29 1.21 10.61 9.18
N LYS A 30 2.20 10.95 8.33
CA LYS A 30 3.56 11.33 8.76
C LYS A 30 3.63 12.36 9.90
N ASP A 31 2.74 13.35 9.88
CA ASP A 31 2.68 14.44 10.87
C ASP A 31 2.26 13.97 12.27
N GLN A 32 1.64 12.80 12.37
CA GLN A 32 1.10 12.26 13.61
C GLN A 32 2.07 11.30 14.32
N ALA A 33 3.06 10.75 13.60
CA ALA A 33 3.95 9.71 14.14
C ALA A 33 5.40 9.77 13.60
N ASN A 34 6.01 10.97 13.56
CA ASN A 34 7.43 11.16 13.22
C ASN A 34 7.84 10.50 11.88
N GLY A 35 6.99 10.59 10.86
CA GLY A 35 7.26 9.99 9.56
C GLY A 35 6.76 8.55 9.39
N ARG A 36 6.31 7.88 10.46
CA ARG A 36 5.61 6.61 10.33
C ARG A 36 4.18 6.84 9.83
N GLU A 37 3.77 6.03 8.88
CA GLU A 37 2.40 6.01 8.35
C GLU A 37 1.80 4.63 8.56
N ILE A 38 0.50 4.58 8.82
CA ILE A 38 -0.25 3.33 8.93
C ILE A 38 -1.50 3.49 8.09
N THR A 39 -1.71 2.57 7.15
CA THR A 39 -2.91 2.51 6.34
C THR A 39 -3.62 1.17 6.51
N LEU A 40 -4.93 1.19 6.29
CA LEU A 40 -5.76 0.01 6.20
C LEU A 40 -6.13 -0.17 4.74
N GLN A 41 -5.62 -1.23 4.13
CA GLN A 41 -5.85 -1.56 2.73
C GLN A 41 -6.91 -2.64 2.61
N ARG A 42 -7.84 -2.45 1.68
CA ARG A 42 -8.87 -3.43 1.30
C ARG A 42 -8.91 -3.59 -0.20
N GLY A 43 -9.27 -4.77 -0.67
CA GLY A 43 -9.50 -4.99 -2.08
C GLY A 43 -10.25 -6.27 -2.35
N ASP A 44 -10.87 -6.29 -3.53
CA ASP A 44 -11.52 -7.47 -4.09
C ASP A 44 -10.48 -8.48 -4.60
N GLU A 45 -10.93 -9.70 -4.87
CA GLU A 45 -10.10 -10.76 -5.45
C GLU A 45 -9.34 -10.28 -6.70
N GLY A 46 -8.04 -10.60 -6.75
CA GLY A 46 -7.17 -10.26 -7.87
C GLY A 46 -6.70 -8.80 -7.92
N VAL A 47 -7.21 -7.93 -7.04
CA VAL A 47 -6.78 -6.53 -6.95
C VAL A 47 -5.46 -6.43 -6.19
N GLY A 48 -4.55 -5.61 -6.69
CA GLY A 48 -3.30 -5.27 -6.04
C GLY A 48 -2.28 -4.69 -7.02
N PRO A 49 -1.18 -4.10 -6.53
CA PRO A 49 -0.20 -3.47 -7.38
C PRO A 49 0.63 -4.51 -8.15
N PRO A 50 1.05 -4.19 -9.38
CA PRO A 50 2.05 -4.98 -10.09
C PRO A 50 3.41 -4.93 -9.36
N PRO A 51 4.41 -5.72 -9.79
CA PRO A 51 5.77 -5.61 -9.27
C PRO A 51 6.28 -4.18 -9.30
N HIS A 52 6.73 -3.68 -8.16
CA HIS A 52 7.25 -2.32 -8.00
C HIS A 52 8.30 -2.25 -6.88
N SER A 53 9.03 -1.14 -6.81
CA SER A 53 10.00 -0.85 -5.74
C SER A 53 9.99 0.63 -5.39
N HIS A 54 10.37 0.95 -4.16
CA HIS A 54 10.43 2.32 -3.63
C HIS A 54 11.54 2.44 -2.55
N PRO A 55 11.97 3.67 -2.17
CA PRO A 55 13.12 3.88 -1.28
C PRO A 55 12.80 3.82 0.23
N TRP A 56 11.64 3.27 0.63
CA TRP A 56 11.25 3.14 2.04
C TRP A 56 10.95 1.68 2.41
N ASP A 57 11.05 1.39 3.71
CA ASP A 57 10.63 0.10 4.22
C ASP A 57 9.11 0.06 4.31
N GLU A 58 8.53 -1.11 4.06
CA GLU A 58 7.10 -1.34 4.09
C GLU A 58 6.80 -2.69 4.74
N SER A 59 5.78 -2.73 5.59
CA SER A 59 5.32 -3.97 6.21
C SER A 59 3.82 -4.13 6.08
N PHE A 60 3.38 -5.35 5.80
CA PHE A 60 1.98 -5.71 5.67
C PHE A 60 1.59 -6.74 6.72
N TYR A 61 0.44 -6.54 7.37
CA TYR A 61 -0.12 -7.52 8.30
C TYR A 61 -1.55 -7.89 7.87
N VAL A 62 -1.76 -9.14 7.48
CA VAL A 62 -3.05 -9.61 6.97
C VAL A 62 -4.07 -9.70 8.11
N LEU A 63 -5.17 -8.96 7.99
CA LEU A 63 -6.25 -8.91 8.98
C LEU A 63 -7.42 -9.82 8.62
N LYS A 64 -7.70 -10.00 7.32
CA LYS A 64 -8.82 -10.79 6.82
C LYS A 64 -8.51 -11.33 5.43
N GLY A 65 -8.97 -12.55 5.16
CA GLY A 65 -8.78 -13.22 3.88
C GLY A 65 -7.36 -13.76 3.74
N ALA A 66 -6.87 -13.79 2.50
CA ALA A 66 -5.49 -14.12 2.19
C ALA A 66 -4.99 -13.24 1.04
N VAL A 67 -3.68 -13.07 0.96
CA VAL A 67 -3.03 -12.22 -0.04
C VAL A 67 -1.87 -13.00 -0.65
N HIS A 68 -1.81 -13.06 -1.98
CA HIS A 68 -0.61 -13.55 -2.66
C HIS A 68 0.43 -12.44 -2.62
N PHE A 69 1.57 -12.70 -1.99
CA PHE A 69 2.71 -11.79 -1.98
C PHE A 69 3.86 -12.37 -2.79
N SER A 70 4.59 -11.48 -3.46
CA SER A 70 5.91 -11.74 -4.04
C SER A 70 6.84 -10.62 -3.59
N ALA A 71 8.01 -10.96 -3.06
CA ALA A 71 9.03 -10.00 -2.63
C ALA A 71 10.42 -10.64 -2.79
N GLY A 72 11.24 -10.11 -3.70
CA GLY A 72 12.52 -10.72 -4.06
C GLY A 72 12.33 -12.14 -4.61
N ASP A 73 12.95 -13.13 -3.96
CA ASP A 73 12.89 -14.55 -4.32
C ASP A 73 11.77 -15.32 -3.60
N GLN A 74 10.99 -14.64 -2.75
CA GLN A 74 9.92 -15.25 -1.97
C GLN A 74 8.56 -14.95 -2.59
N SER A 75 7.76 -16.00 -2.76
CA SER A 75 6.34 -15.88 -3.08
C SER A 75 5.54 -16.79 -2.15
N ALA A 76 4.46 -16.27 -1.57
CA ALA A 76 3.63 -17.01 -0.62
C ALA A 76 2.17 -16.57 -0.67
N LEU A 77 1.27 -17.50 -0.33
CA LEU A 77 -0.08 -17.15 0.07
C LEU A 77 -0.06 -16.81 1.57
N CYS A 78 -0.28 -15.56 1.90
CA CYS A 78 -0.24 -15.03 3.26
C CYS A 78 -1.66 -14.99 3.82
N GLU A 79 -1.97 -15.87 4.78
CA GLU A 79 -3.26 -15.90 5.48
C GLU A 79 -3.32 -14.86 6.61
N THR A 80 -4.51 -14.62 7.16
CA THR A 80 -4.72 -13.79 8.36
C THR A 80 -3.69 -14.08 9.46
N GLY A 81 -3.05 -13.03 9.98
CA GLY A 81 -2.01 -13.12 11.00
C GLY A 81 -0.59 -13.19 10.44
N THR A 82 -0.43 -13.25 9.12
CA THR A 82 0.89 -13.20 8.47
C THR A 82 1.40 -11.76 8.43
N LEU A 83 2.66 -11.57 8.85
CA LEU A 83 3.44 -10.35 8.63
C LEU A 83 4.37 -10.56 7.43
N VAL A 84 4.36 -9.62 6.49
CA VAL A 84 5.33 -9.51 5.40
C VAL A 84 6.10 -8.21 5.62
N HIS A 85 7.43 -8.26 5.56
CA HIS A 85 8.29 -7.08 5.63
C HIS A 85 9.13 -6.98 4.37
N VAL A 86 9.11 -5.81 3.73
CA VAL A 86 9.80 -5.50 2.50
C VAL A 86 10.78 -4.36 2.76
N PRO A 87 12.10 -4.62 2.72
CA PRO A 87 13.10 -3.58 2.84
C PRO A 87 13.08 -2.61 1.64
N ALA A 88 13.48 -1.37 1.87
CA ALA A 88 13.65 -0.36 0.82
C ALA A 88 14.44 -0.89 -0.38
N GLY A 89 13.92 -0.61 -1.58
CA GLY A 89 14.49 -1.01 -2.86
C GLY A 89 14.20 -2.46 -3.30
N ALA A 90 13.61 -3.29 -2.45
CA ALA A 90 13.20 -4.64 -2.86
C ALA A 90 11.97 -4.57 -3.79
N VAL A 91 12.05 -5.31 -4.90
CA VAL A 91 10.90 -5.48 -5.80
C VAL A 91 9.87 -6.37 -5.13
N HIS A 92 8.63 -5.91 -5.09
CA HIS A 92 7.52 -6.64 -4.50
C HIS A 92 6.21 -6.37 -5.25
N ALA A 93 5.28 -7.29 -5.11
CA ALA A 93 3.92 -7.22 -5.64
C ALA A 93 2.99 -7.98 -4.71
N PHE A 94 1.70 -7.65 -4.76
CA PHE A 94 0.67 -8.47 -4.13
C PHE A 94 -0.64 -8.40 -4.89
N HIS A 95 -1.50 -9.38 -4.67
CA HIS A 95 -2.92 -9.27 -4.98
C HIS A 95 -3.75 -10.05 -3.97
N PHE A 96 -4.96 -9.57 -3.67
CA PHE A 96 -5.88 -10.28 -2.77
C PHE A 96 -6.29 -11.62 -3.41
N ALA A 97 -6.36 -12.66 -2.59
CA ALA A 97 -6.78 -14.00 -3.02
C ALA A 97 -8.32 -14.10 -3.13
N GLU A 98 -8.83 -15.32 -3.31
CA GLU A 98 -10.26 -15.58 -3.46
C GLU A 98 -11.09 -14.92 -2.34
N GLY A 99 -12.12 -14.16 -2.73
CA GLY A 99 -13.00 -13.45 -1.80
C GLY A 99 -12.46 -12.13 -1.22
N GLY A 100 -11.30 -11.65 -1.70
CA GLY A 100 -10.72 -10.37 -1.29
C GLY A 100 -10.08 -10.40 0.10
N GLY A 101 -9.71 -9.24 0.62
CA GLY A 101 -9.07 -9.17 1.94
C GLY A 101 -8.91 -7.78 2.53
N GLU A 102 -8.32 -7.77 3.74
CA GLU A 102 -7.94 -6.56 4.45
C GLU A 102 -6.56 -6.74 5.10
N MET A 103 -5.72 -5.71 5.06
CA MET A 103 -4.41 -5.71 5.71
C MET A 103 -4.03 -4.33 6.24
N LEU A 104 -3.20 -4.30 7.27
CA LEU A 104 -2.48 -3.08 7.64
C LEU A 104 -1.22 -2.96 6.81
N GLU A 105 -0.95 -1.77 6.32
CA GLU A 105 0.34 -1.36 5.78
C GLU A 105 0.99 -0.40 6.78
N ILE A 106 2.27 -0.58 7.02
CA ILE A 106 3.09 0.28 7.88
C ILE A 106 4.31 0.70 7.07
N THR A 107 4.47 2.00 6.87
CA THR A 107 5.61 2.59 6.15
C THR A 107 6.29 3.65 7.00
N GLU A 108 7.55 3.91 6.66
CA GLU A 108 8.37 4.93 7.32
C GLU A 108 8.70 6.06 6.34
N GLN A 109 9.30 7.14 6.83
CA GLN A 109 9.76 8.30 6.06
C GLN A 109 8.65 9.20 5.46
N GLY A 110 7.37 8.84 5.58
CA GLY A 110 6.23 9.72 5.27
C GLY A 110 5.99 9.99 3.78
N GLN A 111 6.29 9.02 2.92
CA GLN A 111 6.21 9.16 1.47
C GLN A 111 5.01 8.42 0.85
N ALA A 112 4.57 7.31 1.44
CA ALA A 112 3.54 6.44 0.87
C ALA A 112 2.17 7.13 0.78
N VAL A 113 1.71 7.77 1.87
CA VAL A 113 0.38 8.42 1.88
C VAL A 113 0.31 9.61 0.93
N GLU A 114 1.41 10.34 0.75
CA GLU A 114 1.49 11.43 -0.22
C GLU A 114 1.34 10.91 -1.65
N MET A 115 2.04 9.82 -1.98
CA MET A 115 1.90 9.12 -3.25
C MET A 115 0.46 8.60 -3.46
N PHE A 116 -0.14 7.95 -2.46
CA PHE A 116 -1.52 7.46 -2.55
C PHE A 116 -2.53 8.57 -2.84
N ARG A 117 -2.36 9.73 -2.19
CA ARG A 117 -3.21 10.91 -2.45
C ARG A 117 -3.02 11.43 -3.87
N ALA A 118 -1.79 11.46 -4.37
CA ALA A 118 -1.50 11.89 -5.73
C ALA A 118 -2.11 10.95 -6.78
N VAL A 119 -2.00 9.63 -6.57
CA VAL A 119 -2.65 8.62 -7.43
C VAL A 119 -4.15 8.81 -7.42
N ASN A 120 -4.78 8.83 -6.24
CA ASN A 120 -6.24 9.00 -6.11
C ASN A 120 -6.75 10.30 -6.75
N ALA A 121 -5.96 11.38 -6.72
CA ALA A 121 -6.36 12.67 -7.32
C ALA A 121 -6.22 12.71 -8.84
N ARG A 122 -5.22 12.02 -9.41
CA ARG A 122 -4.86 12.10 -10.84
C ARG A 122 -5.30 10.90 -11.66
N VAL A 123 -5.56 9.76 -11.03
CA VAL A 123 -5.89 8.50 -11.69
C VAL A 123 -7.29 8.08 -11.25
N PRO A 124 -8.33 8.33 -12.08
CA PRO A 124 -9.69 7.94 -11.75
C PRO A 124 -9.81 6.42 -11.53
N PRO A 125 -10.70 5.97 -10.63
CA PRO A 125 -11.00 4.54 -10.47
C PRO A 125 -11.50 3.91 -11.78
N GLY A 126 -11.13 2.66 -12.03
CA GLY A 126 -11.57 1.90 -13.21
C GLY A 126 -10.43 1.63 -14.20
N SER A 127 -10.42 2.34 -15.33
CA SER A 127 -9.38 2.17 -16.37
C SER A 127 -8.30 3.24 -16.19
N PRO A 128 -7.21 2.96 -15.44
CA PRO A 128 -6.17 3.93 -15.21
C PRO A 128 -5.49 4.29 -16.53
N ASP A 129 -5.34 5.59 -16.77
CA ASP A 129 -4.41 6.08 -17.79
C ASP A 129 -2.98 5.72 -17.37
N LEU A 130 -2.48 4.59 -17.90
CA LEU A 130 -1.19 4.01 -17.52
C LEU A 130 -0.04 5.02 -17.60
N PRO A 131 0.12 5.82 -18.67
CA PRO A 131 1.08 6.92 -18.71
C PRO A 131 1.00 7.86 -17.49
N THR A 132 -0.20 8.35 -17.15
CA THR A 132 -0.39 9.24 -16.01
C THR A 132 -0.06 8.54 -14.69
N LEU A 133 -0.48 7.28 -14.53
CA LEU A 133 -0.16 6.50 -13.34
C LEU A 133 1.35 6.36 -13.16
N LEU A 134 2.07 5.93 -14.20
CA LEU A 134 3.53 5.76 -14.15
C LEU A 134 4.25 7.09 -13.88
N GLU A 135 3.80 8.19 -14.48
CA GLU A 135 4.34 9.53 -14.21
C GLU A 135 4.17 9.93 -12.73
N VAL A 136 2.99 9.70 -12.16
CA VAL A 136 2.72 10.00 -10.74
C VAL A 136 3.58 9.14 -9.82
N LEU A 137 3.69 7.84 -10.10
CA LEU A 137 4.50 6.92 -9.31
C LEU A 137 5.98 7.33 -9.33
N ASP A 138 6.53 7.63 -10.51
CA ASP A 138 7.92 8.06 -10.68
C ASP A 138 8.23 9.36 -9.92
N GLN A 139 7.32 10.33 -9.95
CA GLN A 139 7.42 11.59 -9.17
C GLN A 139 7.54 11.36 -7.66
N HIS A 140 7.07 10.22 -7.16
CA HIS A 140 7.12 9.85 -5.74
C HIS A 140 8.14 8.73 -5.46
N GLY A 141 9.06 8.45 -6.40
CA GLY A 141 10.12 7.46 -6.22
C GLY A 141 9.67 6.01 -6.30
N VAL A 142 8.50 5.73 -6.85
CA VAL A 142 8.00 4.37 -7.09
C VAL A 142 8.28 3.97 -8.53
N THR A 143 9.02 2.88 -8.71
CA THR A 143 9.29 2.29 -10.02
C THR A 143 8.46 1.03 -10.21
N VAL A 144 7.64 0.99 -11.25
CA VAL A 144 6.92 -0.22 -11.67
C VAL A 144 7.83 -1.07 -12.55
N HIS A 145 7.94 -2.35 -12.23
CA HIS A 145 8.68 -3.34 -13.01
C HIS A 145 7.68 -4.12 -13.86
N GLY A 146 7.91 -4.15 -15.17
CA GLY A 146 7.16 -5.02 -16.06
C GLY A 146 7.41 -6.49 -15.69
N PRO A 147 6.55 -7.43 -16.12
CA PRO A 147 6.94 -8.82 -16.13
C PRO A 147 8.27 -8.92 -16.90
N GLU A 148 9.28 -9.56 -16.33
CA GLU A 148 10.46 -9.94 -17.11
C GLU A 148 9.96 -10.53 -18.44
N GLU A 149 10.45 -10.01 -19.56
CA GLU A 149 10.34 -10.75 -20.81
C GLU A 149 11.02 -12.10 -20.57
N ALA A 150 10.22 -13.13 -20.32
CA ALA A 150 10.65 -14.52 -20.32
C ALA A 150 11.11 -14.92 -21.72
#